data_AF-A0A1N6SNB9-F1
#
_entry.id   AF-A0A1N6SNB9-F1
#
_cell.length_a   1.000
_cell.length_b   1.000
_cell.length_c   1.000
_cell.angle_alpha   90.00
_cell.angle_beta   90.00
_cell.angle_gamma   90.00
#
_symmetry.space_group_name_H-M   'P 1'
#
loop_
_entity.id
_entity.type
_entity.pdbx_description
1 polymer ?
#
loop_
_entity_poly.entity_id
_entity_poly.type
_entity_poly.pdbx_seq_one_letter_code
_entity_poly.pdbx_strand_id
1 'polypeptide(L)'
;MGMTPESSGSNLAGQPEGSSVPPSAGSRRRFIGASAGGVGVLLAVQAKSALGQISCLSPSAMVSGNLSHHAGEVVCSAGLSPTDWKLQINLSSWGNVDAPRFKQNVALLDVDGSSYKTGQDISQNPRSVMNSVGALVSAVLPDADVPSSTGIWEFLAFPQNFATLSDCELMRHLIAAWINTNLLPDYPIKSWHIQEMWQSLRRGGTYCPSSLACTGTMGLTAAEVISYIKTTYSGTESPLLYVCKKQNSTTK
;
A
#
# COMPACT_ATOMS: atom_id res chain seq x y z
N MET A 1 82.06 1.49 3.53
CA MET A 1 81.07 1.46 4.63
C MET A 1 79.82 0.82 4.06
N GLY A 2 79.31 -0.33 4.49
CA GLY A 2 79.73 -1.28 5.50
C GLY A 2 78.72 -2.44 5.46
N MET A 3 79.26 -3.65 5.37
CA MET A 3 78.76 -4.92 5.93
C MET A 3 77.41 -5.51 5.46
N THR A 4 77.53 -6.49 4.56
CA THR A 4 76.84 -7.81 4.49
C THR A 4 77.02 -8.60 5.83
N PRO A 5 76.41 -9.80 6.11
CA PRO A 5 76.06 -10.85 5.14
C PRO A 5 74.90 -11.83 5.46
N GLU A 6 74.63 -12.67 4.43
CA GLU A 6 74.38 -14.13 4.42
C GLU A 6 73.44 -14.86 5.40
N SER A 7 72.84 -15.90 4.81
CA SER A 7 72.81 -17.30 5.27
C SER A 7 71.44 -17.80 5.76
N SER A 8 70.97 -19.01 5.50
CA SER A 8 71.24 -20.15 4.59
C SER A 8 70.24 -21.24 5.01
N GLY A 9 70.00 -22.24 4.15
CA GLY A 9 69.47 -23.56 4.55
C GLY A 9 68.05 -23.80 4.04
N SER A 10 67.80 -24.39 2.86
CA SER A 10 68.24 -25.67 2.28
C SER A 10 67.45 -26.89 2.77
N ASN A 11 66.96 -27.63 1.76
CA ASN A 11 66.76 -29.09 1.69
C ASN A 11 65.48 -29.69 2.28
N LEU A 12 64.92 -30.79 1.77
CA LEU A 12 64.87 -31.50 0.49
C LEU A 12 64.16 -32.83 0.83
N ALA A 13 63.35 -33.34 -0.10
CA ALA A 13 63.06 -34.76 -0.32
C ALA A 13 62.25 -35.58 0.73
N GLY A 14 61.35 -36.42 0.22
CA GLY A 14 60.99 -37.68 0.89
C GLY A 14 59.56 -38.20 0.68
N GLN A 15 59.30 -38.82 -0.47
CA GLN A 15 58.25 -39.82 -0.83
C GLN A 15 58.05 -40.98 0.21
N PRO A 16 57.22 -42.04 -0.01
CA PRO A 16 56.06 -42.30 -0.91
C PRO A 16 54.89 -43.10 -0.24
N GLU A 17 53.86 -43.41 -1.06
CA GLU A 17 53.05 -44.66 -1.09
C GLU A 17 52.03 -45.04 0.01
N GLY A 18 50.77 -45.25 -0.42
CA GLY A 18 49.70 -45.86 0.35
C GLY A 18 48.37 -45.94 -0.44
N SER A 19 48.25 -47.00 -1.24
CA SER A 19 47.16 -47.39 -2.16
C SER A 19 45.70 -47.29 -1.64
N SER A 20 44.76 -46.89 -2.52
CA SER A 20 43.70 -47.78 -3.05
C SER A 20 42.59 -47.03 -3.82
N VAL A 21 42.15 -47.62 -4.95
CA VAL A 21 41.00 -47.29 -5.82
C VAL A 21 40.31 -48.63 -6.11
N PRO A 22 39.00 -48.75 -6.44
CA PRO A 22 37.73 -48.27 -5.85
C PRO A 22 36.82 -49.52 -5.50
N PRO A 23 35.46 -49.52 -5.28
CA PRO A 23 34.41 -49.02 -6.19
C PRO A 23 33.12 -48.40 -5.54
N SER A 24 32.44 -47.58 -6.34
CA SER A 24 30.97 -47.51 -6.55
C SER A 24 29.97 -47.75 -5.40
N ALA A 25 29.31 -46.67 -4.96
CA ALA A 25 27.85 -46.53 -4.73
C ALA A 25 27.62 -45.07 -4.27
N GLY A 26 26.83 -44.20 -4.87
CA GLY A 26 25.48 -44.42 -5.39
C GLY A 26 24.50 -43.53 -4.60
N SER A 27 24.55 -42.21 -4.79
CA SER A 27 23.44 -41.32 -4.41
C SER A 27 23.40 -40.07 -5.29
N ARG A 28 23.19 -40.30 -6.60
CA ARG A 28 22.64 -39.26 -7.48
C ARG A 28 21.17 -39.10 -7.09
N ARG A 29 20.84 -38.00 -6.41
CA ARG A 29 19.43 -37.58 -6.30
C ARG A 29 18.92 -37.34 -7.71
N ARG A 30 17.96 -38.18 -8.10
CA ARG A 30 17.34 -38.26 -9.41
C ARG A 30 16.61 -36.95 -9.70
N PHE A 31 17.05 -36.24 -10.73
CA PHE A 31 16.11 -35.46 -11.53
C PHE A 31 15.18 -36.48 -12.20
N ILE A 32 13.97 -36.61 -11.66
CA ILE A 32 12.90 -37.32 -12.35
C ILE A 32 12.46 -36.40 -13.48
N GLY A 33 13.01 -36.65 -14.67
CA GLY A 33 12.30 -36.41 -15.91
C GLY A 33 11.32 -37.56 -16.12
N ALA A 34 10.03 -37.26 -16.10
CA ALA A 34 9.01 -38.07 -16.76
C ALA A 34 7.76 -37.19 -16.97
N SER A 35 7.64 -36.76 -18.23
CA SER A 35 6.44 -36.26 -18.87
C SER A 35 5.26 -37.23 -18.72
N ALA A 36 4.16 -36.76 -18.15
CA ALA A 36 2.80 -37.22 -18.46
C ALA A 36 1.83 -36.09 -18.11
N GLY A 37 0.95 -35.75 -19.05
CA GLY A 37 0.15 -34.52 -19.07
C GLY A 37 -0.61 -34.22 -17.78
N GLY A 38 -0.41 -33.00 -17.29
CA GLY A 38 -1.19 -32.40 -16.23
C GLY A 38 -0.79 -30.94 -16.18
N VAL A 39 -1.73 -30.06 -16.51
CA VAL A 39 -1.55 -28.61 -16.48
C VAL A 39 -1.18 -28.23 -15.04
N GLY A 40 0.11 -28.03 -14.80
CA GLY A 40 0.62 -27.52 -13.54
C GLY A 40 0.21 -26.06 -13.41
N VAL A 41 -0.95 -25.83 -12.81
CA VAL A 41 -1.34 -24.49 -12.36
C VAL A 41 -0.33 -24.11 -11.28
N LEU A 42 0.65 -23.28 -11.64
CA LEU A 42 1.44 -22.56 -10.66
C LEU A 42 0.48 -21.61 -9.94
N LEU A 43 -0.07 -22.08 -8.82
CA LEU A 43 -0.76 -21.24 -7.86
C LEU A 43 0.31 -20.30 -7.28
N ALA A 44 0.47 -19.13 -7.89
CA ALA A 44 1.17 -18.01 -7.29
C ALA A 44 0.34 -17.55 -6.09
N VAL A 45 0.49 -18.25 -4.97
CA VAL A 45 -0.01 -17.80 -3.69
C VAL A 45 0.81 -16.56 -3.37
N GLN A 46 0.21 -15.37 -3.51
CA GLN A 46 0.76 -14.18 -2.87
C GLN A 46 0.80 -14.45 -1.38
N ALA A 47 1.95 -14.91 -0.90
CA ALA A 47 2.22 -15.04 0.52
C ALA A 47 2.24 -13.62 1.08
N LYS A 48 1.10 -13.19 1.61
CA LYS A 48 1.03 -12.05 2.51
C LYS A 48 1.91 -12.42 3.70
N SER A 49 3.16 -11.97 3.69
CA SER A 49 4.14 -12.27 4.73
C SER A 49 3.49 -12.00 6.09
N ALA A 50 3.32 -13.07 6.87
CA ALA A 50 2.59 -13.10 8.13
C ALA A 50 3.35 -12.41 9.30
N LEU A 51 4.37 -11.62 9.00
CA LEU A 51 4.95 -10.66 9.94
C LEU A 51 4.25 -9.34 9.69
N GLY A 52 3.51 -8.83 10.67
CA GLY A 52 2.77 -7.55 10.63
C GLY A 52 3.66 -6.31 10.54
N GLN A 53 4.66 -6.32 9.67
CA GLN A 53 5.49 -5.18 9.32
C GLN A 53 4.89 -4.49 8.09
N ILE A 54 4.76 -3.17 8.16
CA ILE A 54 4.32 -2.33 7.05
C ILE A 54 5.23 -2.60 5.85
N SER A 55 4.62 -2.94 4.71
CA SER A 55 5.38 -3.23 3.50
C SER A 55 5.88 -1.92 2.90
N CYS A 56 7.18 -1.67 3.03
CA CYS A 56 7.89 -0.54 2.41
C CYS A 56 8.03 -0.64 0.88
N LEU A 57 7.26 -1.52 0.24
CA LEU A 57 7.38 -1.75 -1.18
C LEU A 57 6.86 -0.52 -1.92
N SER A 58 7.69 0.01 -2.83
CA SER A 58 7.22 0.99 -3.80
C SER A 58 6.20 0.33 -4.74
N PRO A 59 5.34 1.12 -5.42
CA PRO A 59 4.39 0.56 -6.38
C PRO A 59 5.08 -0.30 -7.45
N SER A 60 6.28 0.09 -7.88
CA SER A 60 7.11 -0.65 -8.83
C SER A 60 7.64 -1.97 -8.28
N ALA A 61 8.00 -2.02 -6.98
CA ALA A 61 8.42 -3.26 -6.34
C ALA A 61 7.28 -4.27 -6.25
N MET A 62 6.04 -3.79 -6.05
CA MET A 62 4.86 -4.66 -6.07
C MET A 62 4.59 -5.25 -7.46
N VAL A 63 4.64 -4.45 -8.53
CA VAL A 63 4.37 -4.94 -9.90
C VAL A 63 5.47 -5.86 -10.40
N SER A 64 6.75 -5.54 -10.12
CA SER A 64 7.88 -6.34 -10.61
C SER A 64 8.08 -7.66 -9.86
N GLY A 65 7.49 -7.81 -8.68
CA GLY A 65 7.76 -8.94 -7.79
C GLY A 65 9.20 -9.00 -7.28
N ASN A 66 10.00 -7.96 -7.55
CA ASN A 66 11.39 -7.90 -7.11
C ASN A 66 11.45 -7.49 -5.63
N LEU A 67 11.29 -8.47 -4.75
CA LEU A 67 11.37 -8.31 -3.30
C LEU A 67 12.83 -8.33 -2.79
N SER A 68 13.83 -8.07 -3.65
CA SER A 68 15.25 -8.11 -3.29
C SER A 68 15.63 -6.93 -2.39
N HIS A 69 15.15 -6.90 -1.15
CA HIS A 69 15.68 -6.02 -0.13
C HIS A 69 16.93 -6.67 0.49
N HIS A 70 18.06 -5.98 0.39
CA HIS A 70 19.23 -6.30 1.22
C HIS A 70 18.83 -6.19 2.70
N ALA A 71 19.43 -7.02 3.55
CA ALA A 71 19.24 -6.98 5.00
C ALA A 71 19.73 -5.63 5.58
N GLY A 72 18.84 -4.65 5.53
CA GLY A 72 18.96 -3.29 6.05
C GLY A 72 17.53 -2.79 6.12
N GLU A 73 16.97 -2.82 7.31
CA GLU A 73 15.56 -2.59 7.61
C GLU A 73 15.17 -1.15 7.21
N VAL A 74 14.66 -0.97 6.00
CA VAL A 74 14.00 0.29 5.64
C VAL A 74 12.71 0.32 6.46
N VAL A 75 12.69 1.13 7.52
CA VAL A 75 11.50 1.33 8.35
C VAL A 75 10.69 2.44 7.70
N CYS A 76 9.52 2.11 7.17
CA CYS A 76 8.56 3.10 6.68
C CYS A 76 7.55 3.44 7.75
N SER A 77 7.09 4.68 7.71
CA SER A 77 5.98 5.10 8.55
C SER A 77 4.68 4.42 8.08
N ALA A 78 3.98 3.84 9.03
CA ALA A 78 2.66 3.27 8.81
C ALA A 78 1.63 4.37 8.57
N GLY A 79 0.87 4.26 7.48
CA GLY A 79 -0.23 5.18 7.22
C GLY A 79 -1.46 4.89 8.08
N LEU A 80 -2.34 5.87 8.18
CA LEU A 80 -3.69 5.70 8.72
C LEU A 80 -4.66 5.34 7.59
N SER A 81 -5.65 4.50 7.92
CA SER A 81 -6.70 4.09 6.98
C SER A 81 -7.72 5.21 6.74
N PRO A 82 -8.57 5.11 5.70
CA PRO A 82 -9.63 6.09 5.50
C PRO A 82 -10.60 6.19 6.68
N THR A 83 -10.83 5.10 7.42
CA THR A 83 -11.70 5.11 8.60
C THR A 83 -11.03 5.82 9.77
N ASP A 84 -9.70 5.71 9.92
CA ASP A 84 -8.96 6.46 10.93
C ASP A 84 -9.01 7.96 10.62
N TRP A 85 -8.79 8.36 9.37
CA TRP A 85 -8.84 9.77 8.98
C TRP A 85 -10.23 10.43 9.13
N LYS A 86 -11.30 9.64 9.13
CA LYS A 86 -12.67 10.11 9.43
C LYS A 86 -12.81 10.54 10.90
N LEU A 87 -12.07 9.93 11.82
CA LEU A 87 -12.25 10.19 13.25
C LEU A 87 -11.84 11.63 13.60
N GLN A 88 -12.73 12.36 14.27
CA GLN A 88 -12.49 13.76 14.64
C GLN A 88 -11.23 13.96 15.48
N ILE A 89 -10.86 12.98 16.31
CA ILE A 89 -9.65 13.03 17.13
C ILE A 89 -8.39 13.21 16.28
N ASN A 90 -8.41 12.76 15.03
CA ASN A 90 -7.29 12.87 14.12
C ASN A 90 -7.25 14.22 13.37
N LEU A 91 -8.29 15.05 13.43
CA LEU A 91 -8.33 16.35 12.74
C LEU A 91 -7.21 17.29 13.19
N SER A 92 -6.83 17.27 14.47
CA SER A 92 -5.69 18.03 14.98
C SER A 92 -4.36 17.55 14.40
N SER A 93 -4.30 16.29 13.93
CA SER A 93 -3.13 15.67 13.32
C SER A 93 -3.03 15.93 11.81
N TRP A 94 -4.00 16.60 11.18
CA TRP A 94 -3.97 16.90 9.74
C TRP A 94 -2.88 17.91 9.36
N GLY A 95 -2.19 18.53 10.33
CA GLY A 95 -1.00 19.33 10.10
C GLY A 95 -1.17 20.35 8.96
N ASN A 96 -0.37 20.19 7.90
CA ASN A 96 -0.33 21.08 6.74
C ASN A 96 -1.38 20.77 5.66
N VAL A 97 -2.24 19.77 5.86
CA VAL A 97 -3.16 19.22 4.84
C VAL A 97 -4.45 20.07 4.69
N ASP A 98 -4.43 21.33 5.15
CA ASP A 98 -5.59 22.24 5.26
C ASP A 98 -6.86 21.52 5.75
N ALA A 99 -6.89 21.25 7.05
CA ALA A 99 -8.00 20.54 7.69
C ALA A 99 -9.32 21.31 7.61
N PRO A 100 -10.48 20.63 7.54
CA PRO A 100 -11.77 21.29 7.66
C PRO A 100 -11.89 21.98 9.02
N ARG A 101 -12.58 23.11 9.05
CA ARG A 101 -12.90 23.82 10.30
C ARG A 101 -14.37 23.66 10.59
N PHE A 102 -14.71 23.19 11.78
CA PHE A 102 -16.11 22.97 12.19
C PHE A 102 -16.71 24.21 12.84
N LYS A 103 -18.03 24.35 12.75
CA LYS A 103 -18.79 25.29 13.56
C LYS A 103 -18.67 24.91 15.03
N GLN A 104 -18.63 25.90 15.92
CA GLN A 104 -18.54 25.66 17.36
C GLN A 104 -19.74 24.83 17.84
N ASN A 105 -19.51 23.93 18.80
CA ASN A 105 -20.52 23.08 19.44
C ASN A 105 -21.25 22.08 18.51
N VAL A 106 -20.66 21.73 17.36
CA VAL A 106 -21.17 20.59 16.58
C VAL A 106 -20.58 19.29 17.12
N ALA A 107 -21.42 18.46 17.72
CA ALA A 107 -21.12 17.04 17.86
C ALA A 107 -21.40 16.33 16.52
N LEU A 108 -20.40 15.61 15.98
CA LEU A 108 -20.64 14.74 14.84
C LEU A 108 -21.15 13.39 15.36
N LEU A 109 -22.30 12.97 14.84
CA LEU A 109 -22.88 11.66 15.13
C LEU A 109 -22.40 10.69 14.05
N ASP A 110 -21.85 9.54 14.45
CA ASP A 110 -21.66 8.43 13.51
C ASP A 110 -23.01 7.74 13.24
N VAL A 111 -23.10 7.02 12.12
CA VAL A 111 -24.34 6.45 11.55
C VAL A 111 -25.05 5.45 12.48
N ASP A 112 -24.38 5.00 13.54
CA ASP A 112 -24.89 4.06 14.53
C ASP A 112 -25.78 4.72 15.60
N GLY A 113 -25.98 6.04 15.53
CA GLY A 113 -26.83 6.78 16.47
C GLY A 113 -26.29 6.84 17.90
N SER A 114 -25.10 6.31 18.16
CA SER A 114 -24.40 6.43 19.43
C SER A 114 -23.97 7.88 19.63
N SER A 115 -24.82 8.59 20.37
CA SER A 115 -24.76 10.03 20.49
C SER A 115 -23.71 10.47 21.49
N TYR A 116 -22.73 11.28 21.08
CA TYR A 116 -22.09 12.21 22.00
C TYR A 116 -22.82 13.57 21.92
N LYS A 117 -24.02 13.62 22.52
CA LYS A 117 -24.84 14.81 22.84
C LYS A 117 -25.23 15.77 21.69
N THR A 118 -26.54 15.91 21.47
CA THR A 118 -27.19 17.06 20.79
C THR A 118 -26.45 17.60 19.55
N GLY A 119 -26.38 16.80 18.48
CA GLY A 119 -25.70 17.15 17.23
C GLY A 119 -26.67 17.40 16.07
N GLN A 120 -26.25 18.22 15.10
CA GLN A 120 -26.94 18.31 13.80
C GLN A 120 -26.79 16.99 13.04
N ASP A 121 -27.85 16.56 12.34
CA ASP A 121 -27.75 15.43 11.41
C ASP A 121 -26.93 15.84 10.19
N ILE A 122 -25.66 15.42 10.20
CA ILE A 122 -24.67 15.65 9.16
C ILE A 122 -24.82 14.72 7.95
N SER A 123 -25.67 13.69 8.04
CA SER A 123 -25.87 12.74 6.95
C SER A 123 -26.44 13.43 5.71
N GLN A 124 -27.32 14.42 5.90
CA GLN A 124 -27.99 15.12 4.80
C GLN A 124 -27.13 16.21 4.16
N ASN A 125 -26.34 16.93 4.96
CA ASN A 125 -25.48 17.99 4.46
C ASN A 125 -24.23 18.15 5.35
N PRO A 126 -23.14 17.45 5.01
CA PRO A 126 -21.85 17.57 5.70
C PRO A 126 -21.33 19.00 5.81
N ARG A 127 -21.63 19.86 4.84
CA ARG A 127 -21.18 21.26 4.82
C ARG A 127 -21.90 22.12 5.82
N SER A 128 -23.11 21.75 6.22
CA SER A 128 -23.91 22.53 7.16
C SER A 128 -23.19 22.75 8.50
N VAL A 129 -22.26 21.86 8.86
CA VAL A 129 -21.47 21.92 10.09
C VAL A 129 -20.06 22.47 9.93
N MET A 130 -19.62 22.79 8.71
CA MET A 130 -18.28 23.30 8.43
C MET A 130 -18.28 24.82 8.25
N ASN A 131 -17.25 25.48 8.79
CA ASN A 131 -16.85 26.86 8.48
C ASN A 131 -15.91 26.91 7.28
N SER A 132 -15.09 25.87 7.08
CA SER A 132 -14.22 25.67 5.92
C SER A 132 -14.19 24.19 5.56
N VAL A 133 -14.23 23.89 4.26
CA VAL A 133 -14.18 22.52 3.71
C VAL A 133 -12.77 21.93 3.71
N GLY A 134 -11.74 22.76 3.92
CA GLY A 134 -10.34 22.37 3.84
C GLY A 134 -9.90 22.06 2.41
N ALA A 135 -8.90 21.18 2.27
CA ALA A 135 -8.41 20.71 0.97
C ALA A 135 -9.53 20.06 0.13
N LEU A 136 -9.58 20.40 -1.16
CA LEU A 136 -10.59 19.91 -2.09
C LEU A 136 -10.18 18.58 -2.71
N VAL A 137 -11.17 17.73 -3.02
CA VAL A 137 -10.92 16.47 -3.74
C VAL A 137 -10.25 16.72 -5.09
N SER A 138 -10.66 17.76 -5.81
CA SER A 138 -10.09 18.13 -7.12
C SER A 138 -8.61 18.54 -7.06
N ALA A 139 -8.11 19.00 -5.91
CA ALA A 139 -6.70 19.32 -5.73
C ALA A 139 -5.84 18.04 -5.58
N VAL A 140 -6.43 16.96 -5.08
CA VAL A 140 -5.76 15.66 -4.86
C VAL A 140 -5.94 14.73 -6.05
N LEU A 141 -7.16 14.64 -6.55
CA LEU A 141 -7.61 13.76 -7.62
C LEU A 141 -8.21 14.64 -8.74
N PRO A 142 -7.38 15.16 -9.66
CA PRO A 142 -7.86 16.01 -10.74
C PRO A 142 -8.90 15.29 -11.59
N ASP A 143 -9.93 16.02 -12.02
CA ASP A 143 -11.05 15.51 -12.82
C ASP A 143 -11.86 14.38 -12.14
N ALA A 144 -11.86 14.32 -10.80
CA ALA A 144 -12.79 13.48 -10.07
C ALA A 144 -14.24 13.92 -10.32
N ASP A 145 -15.13 12.94 -10.54
CA ASP A 145 -16.57 13.16 -10.75
C ASP A 145 -17.29 13.42 -9.43
N VAL A 146 -16.85 14.47 -8.74
CA VAL A 146 -17.44 14.99 -7.51
C VAL A 146 -17.72 16.48 -7.70
N PRO A 147 -18.69 17.05 -6.96
CA PRO A 147 -18.87 18.49 -6.95
C PRO A 147 -17.54 19.22 -6.69
N SER A 148 -17.25 20.27 -7.48
CA SER A 148 -15.96 20.97 -7.43
C SER A 148 -15.60 21.57 -6.07
N SER A 149 -16.61 21.73 -5.21
CA SER A 149 -16.45 22.26 -3.88
C SER A 149 -16.19 21.18 -2.82
N THR A 150 -16.34 19.89 -3.13
CA THR A 150 -16.23 18.77 -2.17
C THR A 150 -14.87 18.72 -1.50
N GLY A 151 -14.87 18.79 -0.17
CA GLY A 151 -13.66 18.66 0.65
C GLY A 151 -13.23 17.21 0.81
N ILE A 152 -11.94 16.95 0.94
CA ILE A 152 -11.42 15.58 1.15
C ILE A 152 -11.95 14.96 2.44
N TRP A 153 -12.15 15.77 3.49
CA TRP A 153 -12.75 15.28 4.73
C TRP A 153 -14.21 14.90 4.54
N GLU A 154 -15.00 15.74 3.86
CA GLU A 154 -16.40 15.45 3.53
C GLU A 154 -16.53 14.11 2.81
N PHE A 155 -15.61 13.83 1.88
CA PHE A 155 -15.56 12.56 1.16
C PHE A 155 -15.22 11.37 2.08
N LEU A 156 -14.21 11.52 2.95
CA LEU A 156 -13.79 10.46 3.88
C LEU A 156 -14.83 10.18 4.97
N ALA A 157 -15.49 11.22 5.48
CA ALA A 157 -16.41 11.14 6.60
C ALA A 157 -17.80 10.65 6.20
N PHE A 158 -18.25 10.97 4.97
CA PHE A 158 -19.58 10.62 4.46
C PHE A 158 -19.52 9.88 3.12
N PRO A 159 -18.81 8.75 3.04
CA PRO A 159 -18.68 7.96 1.80
C PRO A 159 -20.04 7.55 1.20
N GLN A 160 -21.07 7.39 2.03
CA GLN A 160 -22.44 7.07 1.59
C GLN A 160 -23.04 8.12 0.65
N ASN A 161 -22.65 9.39 0.80
CA ASN A 161 -23.13 10.48 -0.08
C ASN A 161 -22.52 10.39 -1.48
N PHE A 162 -21.48 9.55 -1.64
CA PHE A 162 -20.74 9.34 -2.87
C PHE A 162 -20.82 7.87 -3.35
N ALA A 163 -21.67 7.04 -2.72
CA ALA A 163 -21.75 5.60 -3.01
C ALA A 163 -22.25 5.25 -4.42
N THR A 164 -22.80 6.23 -5.15
CA THR A 164 -23.18 6.08 -6.56
C THR A 164 -21.99 6.15 -7.51
N LEU A 165 -20.85 6.69 -7.07
CA LEU A 165 -19.63 6.76 -7.88
C LEU A 165 -18.98 5.37 -7.95
N SER A 166 -18.67 4.91 -9.16
CA SER A 166 -18.02 3.60 -9.37
C SER A 166 -16.67 3.50 -8.67
N ASP A 167 -15.98 4.64 -8.52
CA ASP A 167 -14.61 4.70 -8.04
C ASP A 167 -14.53 5.18 -6.58
N CYS A 168 -15.66 5.24 -5.86
CA CYS A 168 -15.74 5.77 -4.50
C CYS A 168 -14.73 5.10 -3.55
N GLU A 169 -14.61 3.77 -3.62
CA GLU A 169 -13.68 3.01 -2.78
C GLU A 169 -12.22 3.34 -3.11
N LEU A 170 -11.88 3.41 -4.40
CA LEU A 170 -10.54 3.78 -4.86
C LEU A 170 -10.19 5.21 -4.41
N MET A 171 -11.08 6.17 -4.65
CA MET A 171 -10.88 7.57 -4.27
C MET A 171 -10.63 7.71 -2.76
N ARG A 172 -11.42 7.01 -1.95
CA ARG A 172 -11.30 7.03 -0.49
C ARG A 172 -9.90 6.57 -0.03
N HIS A 173 -9.39 5.51 -0.63
CA HIS A 173 -8.04 5.00 -0.35
C HIS A 173 -6.92 5.91 -0.85
N LEU A 174 -7.07 6.47 -2.05
CA LEU A 174 -6.10 7.41 -2.62
C LEU A 174 -6.03 8.71 -1.82
N ILE A 175 -7.16 9.24 -1.36
CA ILE A 175 -7.21 10.42 -0.48
C ILE A 175 -6.53 10.12 0.86
N ALA A 176 -6.84 9.00 1.51
CA ALA A 176 -6.18 8.60 2.76
C ALA A 176 -4.66 8.44 2.59
N ALA A 177 -4.23 7.79 1.51
CA ALA A 177 -2.81 7.70 1.15
C ALA A 177 -2.20 9.09 0.94
N TRP A 178 -2.92 10.02 0.32
CA TRP A 178 -2.41 11.37 0.07
C TRP A 178 -2.23 12.15 1.37
N ILE A 179 -3.17 12.05 2.32
CA ILE A 179 -3.01 12.62 3.65
C ILE A 179 -1.76 12.03 4.34
N ASN A 180 -1.60 10.70 4.29
CA ASN A 180 -0.40 10.03 4.82
C ASN A 180 0.89 10.58 4.18
N THR A 181 0.93 10.78 2.86
CA THR A 181 2.13 11.30 2.16
C THR A 181 2.55 12.69 2.65
N ASN A 182 1.60 13.51 3.09
CA ASN A 182 1.87 14.89 3.50
C ASN A 182 2.22 14.99 5.00
N LEU A 183 1.95 13.94 5.78
CA LEU A 183 2.15 13.93 7.23
C LEU A 183 3.27 13.01 7.68
N LEU A 184 3.59 11.99 6.88
CA LEU A 184 4.56 10.96 7.20
C LEU A 184 5.70 11.02 6.16
N PRO A 185 6.88 11.56 6.51
CA PRO A 185 8.00 11.71 5.58
C PRO A 185 8.42 10.39 4.92
N ASP A 186 8.39 9.31 5.72
CA ASP A 186 8.82 7.97 5.32
C ASP A 186 7.66 7.08 4.86
N TYR A 187 6.52 7.66 4.45
CA TYR A 187 5.45 6.89 3.83
C TYR A 187 5.92 6.33 2.46
N PRO A 188 5.63 5.04 2.16
CA PRO A 188 6.18 4.35 0.97
C PRO A 188 5.57 4.83 -0.34
N ILE A 189 4.37 5.42 -0.30
CA ILE A 189 3.71 6.05 -1.45
C ILE A 189 4.07 7.53 -1.43
N LYS A 190 4.09 8.18 -2.60
CA LYS A 190 4.34 9.63 -2.76
C LYS A 190 3.13 10.26 -3.46
N SER A 191 2.90 11.56 -3.28
CA SER A 191 1.69 12.22 -3.79
C SER A 191 1.55 12.13 -5.32
N TRP A 192 2.66 12.14 -6.06
CA TRP A 192 2.63 11.97 -7.52
C TRP A 192 2.20 10.55 -7.95
N HIS A 193 2.58 9.50 -7.22
CA HIS A 193 2.10 8.13 -7.47
C HIS A 193 0.58 8.06 -7.36
N ILE A 194 -0.01 8.79 -6.40
CA ILE A 194 -1.46 8.82 -6.18
C ILE A 194 -2.19 9.44 -7.37
N GLN A 195 -1.64 10.53 -7.91
CA GLN A 195 -2.19 11.17 -9.10
C GLN A 195 -2.07 10.26 -10.34
N GLU A 196 -0.95 9.55 -10.52
CA GLU A 196 -0.80 8.56 -11.59
C GLU A 196 -1.79 7.39 -11.47
N MET A 197 -1.93 6.84 -10.26
CA MET A 197 -2.90 5.78 -9.96
C MET A 197 -4.32 6.25 -10.32
N TRP A 198 -4.71 7.43 -9.87
CA TRP A 198 -6.01 8.01 -10.17
C TRP A 198 -6.24 8.18 -11.68
N GLN A 199 -5.32 8.82 -12.38
CA GLN A 199 -5.47 9.10 -13.81
C GLN A 199 -5.56 7.80 -14.64
N SER A 200 -4.83 6.76 -14.24
CA SER A 200 -4.85 5.46 -14.92
C SER A 200 -6.13 4.68 -14.67
N LEU A 201 -6.70 4.79 -13.47
CA LEU A 201 -7.79 3.91 -13.01
C LEU A 201 -9.19 4.52 -13.16
N ARG A 202 -9.34 5.85 -13.10
CA ARG A 202 -10.64 6.58 -13.08
C ARG A 202 -11.58 6.35 -14.27
N ARG A 203 -11.13 5.62 -15.28
CA ARG A 203 -11.90 5.26 -16.49
C ARG A 203 -11.88 3.75 -16.74
N GLY A 204 -11.65 2.96 -15.69
CA GLY A 204 -11.59 1.50 -15.77
C GLY A 204 -10.30 0.95 -16.39
N GLY A 205 -9.23 1.75 -16.42
CA GLY A 205 -7.92 1.30 -16.90
C GLY A 205 -7.16 0.48 -15.86
N THR A 206 -5.88 0.26 -16.13
CA THR A 206 -4.94 -0.38 -15.19
C THR A 206 -3.79 0.57 -14.90
N TYR A 207 -3.35 0.63 -13.65
CA TYR A 207 -2.20 1.42 -13.24
C TYR A 207 -0.90 0.65 -13.50
N CYS A 208 0.04 1.32 -14.17
CA CYS A 208 1.42 0.88 -14.27
C CYS A 208 2.33 1.98 -13.72
N PRO A 209 3.21 1.69 -12.74
CA PRO A 209 4.19 2.65 -12.29
C PRO A 209 5.06 3.14 -13.45
N SER A 210 5.27 4.46 -13.56
CA SER A 210 6.00 5.07 -14.68
C SER A 210 7.45 4.60 -14.82
N SER A 211 8.03 4.01 -13.77
CA SER A 211 9.35 3.38 -13.80
C SER A 211 9.37 1.97 -14.41
N LEU A 212 8.23 1.43 -14.84
CA LEU A 212 8.09 0.09 -15.41
C LEU A 212 7.37 0.14 -16.76
N ALA A 213 7.76 -0.75 -17.66
CA ALA A 213 7.02 -1.01 -18.89
C ALA A 213 6.05 -2.18 -18.65
N CYS A 214 4.83 -1.89 -18.20
CA CYS A 214 3.79 -2.93 -18.10
C CYS A 214 3.25 -3.22 -19.50
N THR A 215 3.42 -4.46 -19.97
CA THR A 215 2.82 -4.93 -21.22
C THR A 215 1.65 -5.85 -20.91
N GLY A 216 0.55 -5.72 -21.66
CA GLY A 216 -0.63 -6.57 -21.51
C GLY A 216 -1.28 -6.49 -20.12
N THR A 217 -1.35 -7.63 -19.42
CA THR A 217 -2.05 -7.82 -18.13
C THR A 217 -1.20 -7.49 -16.90
N MET A 218 -0.04 -6.85 -17.06
CA MET A 218 0.86 -6.50 -15.95
C MET A 218 0.44 -5.26 -15.17
N GLY A 219 -0.55 -4.51 -15.66
CA GLY A 219 -1.09 -3.35 -14.96
C GLY A 219 -1.98 -3.78 -13.79
N LEU A 220 -2.00 -2.96 -12.75
CA LEU A 220 -2.81 -3.17 -11.55
C LEU A 220 -4.21 -2.63 -11.77
N THR A 221 -5.21 -3.42 -11.44
CA THR A 221 -6.61 -2.99 -11.36
C THR A 221 -6.83 -2.07 -10.15
N ALA A 222 -7.99 -1.39 -10.11
CA ALA A 222 -8.37 -0.57 -8.95
C ALA A 222 -8.40 -1.39 -7.65
N ALA A 223 -8.89 -2.63 -7.70
CA ALA A 223 -8.93 -3.53 -6.54
C ALA A 223 -7.53 -3.91 -6.04
N GLU A 224 -6.57 -4.13 -6.94
CA GLU A 224 -5.18 -4.44 -6.59
C GLU A 224 -4.46 -3.22 -6.02
N VAL A 225 -4.69 -2.02 -6.57
CA VAL A 225 -4.17 -0.77 -5.98
C VAL A 225 -4.76 -0.51 -4.60
N ILE A 226 -6.06 -0.75 -4.39
CA ILE A 226 -6.67 -0.69 -3.05
C ILE A 226 -6.00 -1.69 -2.10
N SER A 227 -5.83 -2.94 -2.54
CA SER A 227 -5.17 -3.99 -1.73
C SER A 227 -3.74 -3.59 -1.34
N TYR A 228 -2.97 -3.06 -2.29
CA TYR A 228 -1.63 -2.52 -2.06
C TYR A 228 -1.63 -1.41 -1.01
N ILE A 229 -2.44 -0.38 -1.18
CA ILE A 229 -2.50 0.74 -0.25
C ILE A 229 -2.85 0.24 1.16
N LYS A 230 -3.77 -0.73 1.30
CA LYS A 230 -4.13 -1.33 2.59
C LYS A 230 -2.94 -2.00 3.29
N THR A 231 -1.93 -2.49 2.56
CA THR A 231 -0.70 -3.03 3.15
C THR A 231 0.23 -1.99 3.76
N THR A 232 -0.02 -0.70 3.47
CA THR A 232 0.78 0.42 3.97
C THR A 232 0.26 1.01 5.28
N TYR A 233 -0.89 0.52 5.78
CA TYR A 233 -1.52 1.05 6.99
C TYR A 233 -1.05 0.33 8.27
N SER A 234 -1.05 1.02 9.42
CA SER A 234 -0.67 0.45 10.74
C SER A 234 -1.72 -0.47 11.35
N GLY A 235 -2.95 -0.49 10.83
CA GLY A 235 -4.07 -1.19 11.43
C GLY A 235 -4.92 -1.95 10.40
N THR A 236 -5.76 -2.83 10.91
CA THR A 236 -6.90 -3.33 10.12
C THR A 236 -7.90 -2.20 9.99
N GLU A 237 -8.47 -2.01 8.79
CA GLU A 237 -9.53 -1.03 8.62
C GLU A 237 -10.64 -1.31 9.62
N SER A 238 -10.94 -0.33 10.47
CA SER A 238 -12.04 -0.49 11.40
C SER A 238 -13.34 -0.74 10.60
N PRO A 239 -14.14 -1.75 10.97
CA PRO A 239 -15.39 -2.07 10.29
C PRO A 239 -16.48 -1.02 10.50
N LEU A 240 -16.17 0.09 11.19
CA LEU A 240 -17.08 1.21 11.40
C LEU A 240 -17.73 1.62 10.08
N LEU A 241 -19.05 1.54 10.13
CA LEU A 241 -20.01 1.24 9.09
C LEU A 241 -20.03 2.21 7.89
N TYR A 242 -20.47 1.64 6.75
CA TYR A 242 -20.69 2.26 5.44
C TYR A 242 -19.43 2.54 4.60
N VAL A 243 -18.73 1.45 4.27
CA VAL A 243 -17.93 1.37 3.03
C VAL A 243 -18.85 1.67 1.85
N CYS A 244 -18.39 2.43 0.84
CA CYS A 244 -19.12 2.73 -0.41
C CYS A 244 -19.58 1.43 -1.11
N LYS A 245 -20.63 0.79 -0.61
CA LYS A 245 -21.25 -0.36 -1.25
C LYS A 245 -22.45 0.19 -2.00
N LYS A 246 -22.47 -0.07 -3.30
CA LYS A 246 -23.66 0.13 -4.14
C LYS A 246 -24.84 -0.44 -3.37
N GLN A 247 -25.82 0.39 -3.01
CA GLN A 247 -27.05 -0.14 -2.44
C GLN A 247 -27.65 -1.05 -3.51
N ASN A 248 -27.63 -2.35 -3.27
CA ASN A 248 -28.48 -3.25 -4.05
C ASN A 248 -29.89 -2.79 -3.75
N SER A 249 -30.57 -2.18 -4.73
CA SER A 249 -31.97 -1.82 -4.61
C SER A 249 -32.75 -3.11 -4.43
N THR A 250 -33.04 -3.49 -3.19
CA THR A 250 -34.11 -4.42 -2.91
C THR A 250 -35.40 -3.68 -3.16
N THR A 251 -35.88 -3.77 -4.40
CA THR A 251 -37.29 -3.55 -4.74
C THR A 251 -38.13 -4.39 -3.78
N LYS A 252 -38.87 -3.72 -2.91
CA LYS A 252 -40.05 -4.27 -2.24
C LYS A 252 -41.28 -3.74 -2.95
#